data_AF-A0A7X8KW56-F1
#
_entry.id   AF-A0A7X8KW56-F1
#
_cell.length_a   1.000
_cell.length_b   1.000
_cell.length_c   1.000
_cell.angle_alpha   90.00
_cell.angle_beta   90.00
_cell.angle_gamma   90.00
#
_symmetry.space_group_name_H-M   'P 1'
#
loop_
_entity.id
_entity.type
_entity.pdbx_description
1 polymer ?
#
loop_
_entity_poly.entity_id
_entity_poly.type
_entity_poly.pdbx_seq_one_letter_code
_entity_poly.pdbx_strand_id
1 'polypeptide(L)'
;MNIEEIIKNSLSENKFIYGIFTSPRLKSQYKKITARAILLRGKNYLQLEKFADTRVFHENLTYEDAYDVFLGLVNEYRNINFFTSDADYQVLVSKKGNVKINRKEPTKKLKAEAHNKEKQYMISENQPCDFLIILGVMNKDGKVYAKKYDKFKQINKFLEIVDDSLAGKDIRDGFTVIDFGCGKAYLTFALYYYFYNIRKIKVKITGLDLKKEVIDFCNETAKKLNFENLRFMYGDIRDFEYKNKVDMIVTLHA
;
A
#
# COMPACT_ATOMS: atom_id res chain seq x y z
N MET A 1 37.56 17.96 3.49
CA MET A 1 36.45 16.98 3.67
C MET A 1 36.79 15.74 2.88
N ASN A 2 36.79 14.57 3.53
CA ASN A 2 37.04 13.29 2.87
C ASN A 2 35.70 12.62 2.56
N ILE A 3 35.52 12.14 1.33
CA ILE A 3 34.29 11.45 0.91
C ILE A 3 34.09 10.10 1.61
N GLU A 4 35.19 9.40 1.90
CA GLU A 4 35.16 8.12 2.63
C GLU A 4 34.59 8.32 4.03
N GLU A 5 35.04 9.37 4.72
CA GLU A 5 34.58 9.72 6.06
C GLU A 5 33.10 10.15 6.06
N ILE A 6 32.67 10.91 5.05
CA ILE A 6 31.25 11.29 4.89
C ILE A 6 30.38 10.04 4.72
N ILE A 7 30.77 9.12 3.83
CA ILE A 7 30.03 7.88 3.61
C ILE A 7 30.01 7.06 4.89
N LYS A 8 31.18 6.80 5.48
CA LYS A 8 31.33 6.00 6.70
C LYS A 8 30.45 6.52 7.84
N ASN A 9 30.58 7.80 8.18
CA ASN A 9 29.83 8.43 9.27
C ASN A 9 28.32 8.46 8.95
N SER A 10 27.95 8.74 7.69
CA SER A 10 26.53 8.77 7.30
C SER A 10 25.84 7.42 7.46
N LEU A 11 26.57 6.31 7.22
CA LEU A 11 26.05 4.96 7.36
C LEU A 11 26.09 4.50 8.82
N SER A 12 27.24 4.62 9.50
CA SER A 12 27.39 4.15 10.89
C SER A 12 26.49 4.88 11.88
N GLU A 13 26.22 6.17 11.65
CA GLU A 13 25.35 6.97 12.51
C GLU A 13 23.88 6.97 12.05
N ASN A 14 23.52 6.16 11.04
CA ASN A 14 22.17 6.14 10.43
C ASN A 14 21.67 7.53 9.96
N LYS A 15 22.59 8.37 9.49
CA LYS A 15 22.29 9.74 9.02
C LYS A 15 21.99 9.82 7.53
N PHE A 16 22.31 8.78 6.78
CA PHE A 16 22.08 8.71 5.35
C PHE A 16 20.59 8.70 5.01
N ILE A 17 20.16 9.58 4.10
CA ILE A 17 18.76 9.67 3.64
C ILE A 17 18.66 9.23 2.17
N TYR A 18 19.44 9.87 1.30
CA TYR A 18 19.34 9.67 -0.14
C TYR A 18 20.67 9.93 -0.84
N GLY A 19 20.93 9.17 -1.90
CA GLY A 19 22.10 9.28 -2.75
C GLY A 19 21.70 9.30 -4.22
N ILE A 20 22.37 10.11 -5.03
CA ILE A 20 22.16 10.16 -6.48
C ILE A 20 23.53 10.14 -7.14
N PHE A 21 23.78 9.16 -7.99
CA PHE A 21 25.01 9.00 -8.77
C PHE A 21 24.66 9.15 -10.24
N THR A 22 25.28 10.12 -10.92
CA THR A 22 25.00 10.46 -12.32
C THR A 22 26.27 10.76 -13.09
N SER A 23 26.17 10.72 -14.41
CA SER A 23 27.29 10.96 -15.33
C SER A 23 28.43 9.95 -15.14
N PRO A 24 28.25 8.68 -15.59
CA PRO A 24 29.30 7.67 -15.56
C PRO A 24 30.62 8.18 -16.17
N ARG A 25 31.75 7.80 -15.57
CA ARG A 25 33.09 8.15 -16.05
C ARG A 25 33.51 7.34 -17.27
N LEU A 26 33.03 6.10 -17.36
CA LEU A 26 33.20 5.16 -18.46
C LEU A 26 31.83 4.75 -19.01
N LYS A 27 31.81 4.01 -20.14
CA LYS A 27 30.57 3.45 -20.69
C LYS A 27 29.99 2.45 -19.68
N SER A 28 28.88 2.84 -19.05
CA SER A 28 28.15 2.01 -18.07
C SER A 28 26.78 1.66 -18.61
N GLN A 29 26.26 0.50 -18.21
CA GLN A 29 24.87 0.10 -18.48
C GLN A 29 23.87 1.01 -17.76
N TYR A 30 24.28 1.62 -16.64
CA TYR A 30 23.41 2.44 -15.80
C TYR A 30 23.77 3.91 -15.95
N LYS A 31 22.80 4.74 -16.35
CA LYS A 31 22.99 6.19 -16.54
C LYS A 31 22.87 6.95 -15.22
N LYS A 32 22.09 6.40 -14.29
CA LYS A 32 21.82 6.94 -12.97
C LYS A 32 21.67 5.80 -11.98
N ILE A 33 22.20 5.98 -10.79
CA ILE A 33 21.90 5.13 -9.65
C ILE A 33 21.37 6.04 -8.55
N THR A 34 20.30 5.61 -7.87
CA THR A 34 19.86 6.26 -6.64
C THR A 34 19.91 5.29 -5.49
N ALA A 35 20.24 5.81 -4.31
CA ALA A 35 20.33 5.03 -3.09
C ALA A 35 19.41 5.64 -2.04
N ARG A 36 18.66 4.82 -1.30
CA ARG A 36 17.82 5.29 -0.18
C ARG A 36 17.91 4.33 1.00
N ALA A 37 17.90 4.86 2.21
CA ALA A 37 17.76 4.04 3.40
C ALA A 37 16.34 3.45 3.48
N ILE A 38 16.24 2.16 3.80
CA ILE A 38 14.98 1.44 4.00
C ILE A 38 15.11 0.50 5.21
N LEU A 39 13.98 0.17 5.83
CA LEU A 39 13.90 -0.84 6.88
C LEU A 39 13.24 -2.10 6.32
N LEU A 40 13.93 -3.24 6.34
CA LEU A 40 13.36 -4.54 5.94
C LEU A 40 13.44 -5.51 7.11
N ARG A 41 12.27 -6.01 7.55
CA ARG A 41 12.16 -7.00 8.65
C ARG A 41 12.93 -6.59 9.92
N GLY A 42 12.90 -5.30 10.26
CA GLY A 42 13.56 -4.74 11.45
C GLY A 42 15.06 -4.48 11.31
N LYS A 43 15.66 -4.67 10.13
CA LYS A 43 17.06 -4.33 9.84
C LYS A 43 17.14 -3.19 8.82
N ASN A 44 18.12 -2.30 9.00
CA ASN A 44 18.39 -1.20 8.06
C ASN A 44 19.11 -1.75 6.83
N TYR A 45 18.61 -1.38 5.66
CA TYR A 45 19.21 -1.66 4.37
C TYR A 45 19.34 -0.36 3.57
N LEU A 46 20.21 -0.35 2.58
CA LEU A 46 20.21 0.64 1.51
C LEU A 46 19.64 -0.01 0.25
N GLN A 47 18.59 0.57 -0.29
CA GLN A 47 18.09 0.18 -1.60
C GLN A 47 18.73 1.02 -2.69
N LEU A 48 19.38 0.34 -3.63
CA LEU A 48 19.85 0.89 -4.89
C LEU A 48 18.80 0.69 -5.99
N GLU A 49 18.51 1.75 -6.72
CA GLU A 49 17.77 1.73 -7.97
C GLU A 49 18.73 2.10 -9.10
N LYS A 50 19.04 1.14 -9.98
CA LYS A 50 19.95 1.32 -11.11
C LYS A 50 19.15 1.50 -12.40
N PHE A 51 19.23 2.68 -13.00
CA PHE A 51 18.45 3.07 -14.16
C PHE A 51 19.23 2.80 -15.45
N ALA A 52 18.79 1.79 -16.20
CA ALA A 52 19.18 1.53 -17.59
C ALA A 52 18.20 2.22 -18.56
N ASP A 53 18.40 2.09 -19.87
CA ASP A 53 17.60 2.81 -20.87
C ASP A 53 16.09 2.53 -20.81
N THR A 54 15.69 1.28 -20.55
CA THR A 54 14.28 0.87 -20.54
C THR A 54 13.86 0.16 -19.26
N ARG A 55 14.77 0.00 -18.28
CA ARG A 55 14.54 -0.81 -17.07
C ARG A 55 15.19 -0.20 -15.84
N VAL A 56 14.58 -0.44 -14.68
CA VAL A 56 15.13 -0.08 -13.36
C VAL A 56 15.36 -1.36 -12.56
N PHE A 57 16.59 -1.55 -12.10
CA PHE A 57 16.98 -2.69 -11.28
C PHE A 57 17.05 -2.28 -9.81
N HIS A 58 16.59 -3.16 -8.92
CA HIS A 58 16.56 -2.91 -7.48
C HIS A 58 17.50 -3.88 -6.77
N GLU A 59 18.31 -3.37 -5.86
CA GLU A 59 19.24 -4.14 -5.05
C GLU A 59 19.21 -3.62 -3.62
N ASN A 60 19.16 -4.50 -2.62
CA ASN A 60 19.17 -4.11 -1.21
C ASN A 60 20.50 -4.54 -0.59
N LEU A 61 21.24 -3.59 -0.02
CA LEU A 61 22.53 -3.79 0.61
C LEU A 61 22.40 -3.64 2.12
N THR A 62 23.12 -4.46 2.87
CA THR A 62 23.34 -4.22 4.29
C THR A 62 24.20 -2.96 4.47
N TYR A 63 24.22 -2.37 5.66
CA TYR A 63 25.06 -1.20 5.91
C TYR A 63 26.55 -1.56 5.87
N GLU A 64 26.88 -2.80 6.23
CA GLU A 64 28.22 -3.37 6.13
C GLU A 64 28.69 -3.42 4.66
N ASP A 65 27.86 -3.93 3.75
CA ASP A 65 28.20 -4.04 2.32
C ASP A 65 28.15 -2.69 1.59
N ALA A 66 27.31 -1.77 2.07
CA ALA A 66 27.03 -0.52 1.38
C ALA A 66 28.24 0.42 1.30
N TYR A 67 29.15 0.39 2.27
CA TYR A 67 30.33 1.25 2.29
C TYR A 67 31.21 1.03 1.05
N ASP A 68 31.61 -0.21 0.80
CA ASP A 68 32.48 -0.56 -0.34
C ASP A 68 31.79 -0.29 -1.67
N VAL A 69 30.48 -0.57 -1.75
CA VAL A 69 29.69 -0.27 -2.96
C VAL A 69 29.64 1.23 -3.22
N PHE A 70 29.40 2.06 -2.21
CA PHE A 70 29.35 3.51 -2.40
C PHE A 70 30.70 4.06 -2.82
N LEU A 71 31.80 3.58 -2.26
CA LEU A 71 33.14 3.96 -2.70
C LEU A 71 33.39 3.58 -4.16
N GLY A 72 32.98 2.37 -4.57
CA GLY A 72 33.00 1.97 -5.98
C GLY A 72 32.22 2.94 -6.86
N LEU A 73 31.00 3.29 -6.46
CA LEU A 73 30.16 4.24 -7.20
C LEU A 73 30.74 5.66 -7.25
N VAL A 74 31.43 6.12 -6.20
CA VAL A 74 32.16 7.41 -6.24
C VAL A 74 33.26 7.38 -7.30
N ASN A 75 33.91 6.23 -7.49
CA ASN A 75 34.93 6.06 -8.52
C ASN A 75 34.35 5.89 -9.93
N GLU A 76 33.08 5.49 -10.07
CA GLU A 76 32.43 5.27 -11.35
C GLU A 76 31.67 6.48 -11.90
N TYR A 77 31.20 7.39 -11.05
CA TYR A 77 30.31 8.49 -11.43
C TYR A 77 30.93 9.87 -11.17
N ARG A 78 30.60 10.86 -12.01
CA ARG A 78 31.16 12.22 -11.91
C ARG A 78 30.37 13.14 -10.99
N ASN A 79 29.06 12.97 -10.93
CA ASN A 79 28.15 13.86 -10.22
C ASN A 79 27.39 13.07 -9.18
N ILE A 80 27.72 13.29 -7.91
CA ILE A 80 27.16 12.54 -6.79
C ILE A 80 26.56 13.53 -5.81
N ASN A 81 25.32 13.29 -5.40
CA ASN A 81 24.68 14.05 -4.33
C ASN A 81 24.33 13.09 -3.20
N PHE A 82 24.82 13.39 -2.00
CA PHE A 82 24.44 12.71 -0.77
C PHE A 82 23.63 13.65 0.10
N PHE A 83 22.50 13.17 0.59
CA PHE A 83 21.62 13.88 1.49
C PHE A 83 21.64 13.13 2.82
N THR A 84 22.06 13.82 3.88
CA THR A 84 22.03 13.30 5.25
C THR A 84 21.16 14.21 6.12
N SER A 85 20.88 13.80 7.35
CA SER A 85 20.16 14.65 8.31
C SER A 85 20.88 15.96 8.62
N ASP A 86 22.19 15.96 8.49
CA ASP A 86 23.05 17.05 8.98
C ASP A 86 23.48 17.98 7.85
N ALA A 87 23.51 17.49 6.60
CA ALA A 87 23.94 18.25 5.44
C ALA A 87 23.60 17.59 4.11
N ASP A 88 23.63 18.40 3.08
CA ASP A 88 23.69 17.96 1.70
C ASP A 88 25.13 18.09 1.17
N TYR A 89 25.63 17.02 0.58
CA TYR A 89 26.96 16.96 -0.03
C TYR A 89 26.84 16.80 -1.53
N GLN A 90 27.39 17.74 -2.28
CA GLN A 90 27.60 17.61 -3.71
C GLN A 90 29.06 17.26 -3.97
N VAL A 91 29.30 16.10 -4.57
CA VAL A 91 30.61 15.57 -4.89
C VAL A 91 30.77 15.54 -6.41
N LEU A 92 31.79 16.24 -6.88
CA LEU A 92 32.13 16.36 -8.29
C LEU A 92 33.50 15.71 -8.54
N VAL A 93 33.53 14.65 -9.33
CA VAL A 93 34.76 13.94 -9.71
C VAL A 93 35.20 14.39 -11.10
N SER A 94 36.37 15.00 -11.16
CA SER A 94 36.97 15.48 -12.42
C SER A 94 37.37 14.31 -13.33
N LYS A 95 37.66 14.61 -14.61
CA LYS A 95 38.20 13.61 -15.55
C LYS A 95 39.49 12.94 -15.04
N LYS A 96 40.33 13.70 -14.33
CA LYS A 96 41.61 13.23 -13.76
C LYS A 96 41.46 12.54 -12.39
N GLY A 97 40.24 12.39 -11.86
CA GLY A 97 39.98 11.74 -10.58
C GLY A 97 39.99 12.67 -9.36
N ASN A 98 40.37 13.94 -9.50
CA ASN A 98 40.26 14.91 -8.40
C ASN A 98 38.81 15.06 -7.96
N VAL A 99 38.58 14.97 -6.65
CA VAL A 99 37.26 15.05 -6.02
C VAL A 99 37.08 16.44 -5.40
N LYS A 100 36.01 17.14 -5.77
CA LYS A 100 35.58 18.38 -5.13
C LYS A 100 34.28 18.12 -4.38
N ILE A 101 34.24 18.45 -3.10
CA ILE A 101 33.06 18.29 -2.25
C ILE A 101 32.55 19.66 -1.81
N ASN A 102 31.25 19.91 -2.00
CA ASN A 102 30.56 21.08 -1.52
C ASN A 102 29.51 20.67 -0.49
N ARG A 103 29.56 21.27 0.71
CA ARG A 103 28.60 21.04 1.80
C ARG A 103 27.57 22.16 1.81
N LYS A 104 26.29 21.81 1.93
CA LYS A 104 25.18 22.75 2.11
C LYS A 104 24.31 22.32 3.29
N GLU A 105 23.47 23.24 3.76
CA GLU A 105 22.43 22.93 4.73
C GLU A 105 21.52 21.80 4.24
N PRO A 106 21.04 20.93 5.14
CA PRO A 106 20.27 19.75 4.77
C PRO A 106 18.94 20.15 4.13
N THR A 107 18.68 19.69 2.90
CA THR A 107 17.38 19.91 2.24
C THR A 107 16.41 18.75 2.41
N LYS A 108 16.93 17.58 2.85
CA LYS A 108 16.11 16.43 3.21
C LYS A 108 16.16 16.22 4.71
N LYS A 109 15.00 15.99 5.32
CA LYS A 109 14.92 15.53 6.70
C LYS A 109 14.96 14.01 6.69
N LEU A 110 15.64 13.41 7.67
CA LEU A 110 15.39 12.01 8.04
C LEU A 110 13.91 11.94 8.33
N LYS A 111 13.12 11.44 7.37
CA LYS A 111 11.81 10.94 7.72
C LYS A 111 12.15 9.77 8.63
N ALA A 112 11.69 9.83 9.88
CA ALA A 112 11.37 8.60 10.59
C ALA A 112 10.35 7.90 9.69
N GLU A 113 10.84 7.13 8.71
CA GLU A 113 10.02 6.14 8.06
C GLU A 113 9.83 5.10 9.15
N ALA A 114 8.87 5.37 10.04
CA ALA A 114 8.07 4.35 10.67
C ALA A 114 7.49 3.53 9.51
N HIS A 115 8.29 2.61 8.99
CA HIS A 115 7.90 1.59 8.02
C HIS A 115 7.12 0.47 8.71
N ASN A 116 6.65 0.71 9.93
CA ASN A 116 5.32 0.27 10.29
C ASN A 116 4.31 1.37 9.93
N LYS A 117 4.25 1.76 8.64
CA LYS A 117 2.91 1.92 8.07
C LYS A 117 2.38 0.50 8.02
N GLU A 118 1.86 0.01 9.15
CA GLU A 118 0.80 -0.99 9.09
C GLU A 118 -0.09 -0.52 7.97
N LYS A 119 -0.25 -1.37 6.95
CA LYS A 119 -1.12 -1.02 5.82
C LYS A 119 -2.43 -0.58 6.46
N GLN A 120 -2.75 0.70 6.31
CA GLN A 120 -3.94 1.31 6.89
C GLN A 120 -5.13 0.85 6.05
N TYR A 121 -5.46 -0.42 6.23
CA TYR A 121 -6.65 -1.02 5.67
C TYR A 121 -7.87 -0.36 6.32
N MET A 122 -8.94 -0.14 5.54
CA MET A 122 -10.20 0.39 6.07
C MET A 122 -10.79 -0.52 7.16
N ILE A 123 -10.57 -1.83 7.03
CA ILE A 123 -10.78 -2.81 8.09
C ILE A 123 -9.41 -3.27 8.57
N SER A 124 -9.07 -2.90 9.81
CA SER A 124 -7.76 -3.17 10.38
C SER A 124 -7.48 -4.66 10.55
N GLU A 125 -6.21 -5.04 10.32
CA GLU A 125 -5.69 -6.32 10.75
C GLU A 125 -5.49 -6.29 12.28
N ASN A 126 -5.75 -7.40 12.97
CA ASN A 126 -5.64 -7.52 14.44
C ASN A 126 -6.71 -6.78 15.25
N GLN A 127 -7.79 -6.34 14.60
CA GLN A 127 -9.01 -5.91 15.28
C GLN A 127 -10.17 -6.83 14.88
N PRO A 128 -10.90 -7.43 15.84
CA PRO A 128 -12.05 -8.27 15.55
C PRO A 128 -13.08 -7.56 14.67
N CYS A 129 -13.50 -8.23 13.61
CA CYS A 129 -14.55 -7.77 12.70
C CYS A 129 -15.54 -8.91 12.47
N ASP A 130 -16.75 -8.78 13.02
CA ASP A 130 -17.69 -9.89 13.17
C ASP A 130 -18.03 -10.59 11.85
N PHE A 131 -18.26 -9.83 10.77
CA PHE A 131 -18.58 -10.45 9.49
C PHE A 131 -17.38 -11.22 8.91
N LEU A 132 -16.15 -10.72 9.08
CA LEU A 132 -14.94 -11.44 8.65
C LEU A 132 -14.71 -12.70 9.48
N ILE A 133 -15.12 -12.70 10.75
CA ILE A 133 -15.06 -13.87 11.63
C ILE A 133 -16.06 -14.92 11.17
N ILE A 134 -17.34 -14.56 10.98
CA ILE A 134 -18.38 -15.49 10.55
C ILE A 134 -18.08 -16.08 9.16
N LEU A 135 -17.54 -15.27 8.25
CA LEU A 135 -17.15 -15.73 6.91
C LEU A 135 -15.80 -16.48 6.88
N GLY A 136 -15.15 -16.70 8.03
CA GLY A 136 -13.94 -17.50 8.14
C GLY A 136 -12.69 -16.86 7.52
N VAL A 137 -12.63 -15.52 7.48
CA VAL A 137 -11.46 -14.74 7.06
C VAL A 137 -10.56 -14.41 8.25
N MET A 138 -11.17 -14.14 9.40
CA MET A 138 -10.52 -13.68 10.63
C MET A 138 -10.88 -14.60 11.81
N ASN A 139 -9.99 -14.71 12.79
CA ASN A 139 -10.29 -15.38 14.06
C ASN A 139 -10.94 -14.39 15.06
N LYS A 140 -11.39 -14.90 16.21
CA LYS A 140 -12.04 -14.08 17.25
C LYS A 140 -11.12 -12.99 17.85
N ASP A 141 -9.81 -13.16 17.76
CA ASP A 141 -8.81 -12.20 18.24
C ASP A 141 -8.50 -11.10 17.21
N GLY A 142 -9.16 -11.11 16.05
CA GLY A 142 -8.91 -10.12 14.99
C GLY A 142 -7.78 -10.49 14.03
N LYS A 143 -7.14 -11.64 14.20
CA LYS A 143 -6.06 -12.10 13.33
C LYS A 143 -6.61 -12.76 12.07
N VAL A 144 -6.15 -12.30 10.91
CA VAL A 144 -6.53 -12.87 9.61
C VAL A 144 -5.84 -14.22 9.41
N TYR A 145 -6.59 -15.23 8.96
CA TYR A 145 -6.00 -16.53 8.63
C TYR A 145 -5.05 -16.40 7.44
N ALA A 146 -3.83 -16.96 7.55
CA ALA A 146 -2.80 -16.84 6.52
C ALA A 146 -3.29 -17.24 5.11
N LYS A 147 -4.07 -18.33 5.01
CA LYS A 147 -4.67 -18.81 3.75
C LYS A 147 -5.78 -17.90 3.19
N LYS A 148 -6.25 -16.93 3.96
CA LYS A 148 -7.32 -15.98 3.60
C LYS A 148 -6.81 -14.55 3.49
N TYR A 149 -5.50 -14.33 3.64
CA TYR A 149 -4.91 -13.00 3.59
C TYR A 149 -5.14 -12.29 2.24
N ASP A 150 -5.07 -13.02 1.13
CA ASP A 150 -5.38 -12.46 -0.19
C ASP A 150 -6.84 -12.02 -0.32
N LYS A 151 -7.78 -12.77 0.28
CA LYS A 151 -9.19 -12.40 0.36
C LYS A 151 -9.40 -11.15 1.21
N PHE A 152 -8.73 -11.05 2.35
CA PHE A 152 -8.76 -9.86 3.21
C PHE A 152 -8.24 -8.61 2.49
N LYS A 153 -7.11 -8.72 1.77
CA LYS A 153 -6.59 -7.65 0.92
C LYS A 153 -7.58 -7.25 -0.18
N GLN A 154 -8.21 -8.23 -0.84
CA GLN A 154 -9.22 -7.97 -1.87
C GLN A 154 -10.41 -7.17 -1.32
N ILE A 155 -10.91 -7.55 -0.14
CA ILE A 155 -12.01 -6.83 0.53
C ILE A 155 -11.63 -5.38 0.80
N ASN A 156 -10.46 -5.14 1.42
CA ASN A 156 -10.01 -3.78 1.70
C ASN A 156 -9.78 -2.96 0.44
N LYS A 157 -9.17 -3.55 -0.60
CA LYS A 157 -8.95 -2.84 -1.85
C LYS A 157 -10.27 -2.46 -2.54
N PHE A 158 -11.27 -3.33 -2.44
CA PHE A 158 -12.61 -3.01 -2.93
C PHE A 158 -13.25 -1.84 -2.18
N LEU A 159 -13.13 -1.79 -0.84
CA LEU A 159 -13.62 -0.66 -0.06
C LEU A 159 -12.90 0.66 -0.40
N GLU A 160 -11.59 0.62 -0.66
CA GLU A 160 -10.84 1.78 -1.17
C GLU A 160 -11.45 2.31 -2.48
N ILE A 161 -11.71 1.42 -3.45
CA ILE A 161 -12.32 1.81 -4.73
C ILE A 161 -13.71 2.42 -4.52
N VAL A 162 -14.49 1.85 -3.60
CA VAL A 162 -15.81 2.38 -3.26
C VAL A 162 -15.72 3.77 -2.65
N ASP A 163 -14.88 4.00 -1.64
CA ASP A 163 -14.69 5.31 -1.02
C ASP A 163 -14.22 6.37 -2.03
N ASP A 164 -13.24 6.03 -2.87
CA ASP A 164 -12.75 6.91 -3.93
C ASP A 164 -13.87 7.27 -4.92
N SER A 165 -14.71 6.30 -5.33
CA SER A 165 -15.83 6.53 -6.25
C SER A 165 -16.96 7.42 -5.69
N LEU A 166 -16.95 7.60 -4.37
CA LEU A 166 -17.91 8.34 -3.59
C LEU A 166 -17.37 9.71 -3.15
N ALA A 167 -16.10 10.01 -3.42
CA ALA A 167 -15.48 11.28 -3.08
C ALA A 167 -16.26 12.46 -3.67
N GLY A 168 -16.55 13.46 -2.82
CA GLY A 168 -17.29 14.67 -3.21
C GLY A 168 -18.80 14.49 -3.40
N LYS A 169 -19.35 13.27 -3.23
CA LYS A 169 -20.80 13.04 -3.27
C LYS A 169 -21.42 13.22 -1.88
N ASP A 170 -22.61 13.82 -1.85
CA ASP A 170 -23.42 13.92 -0.64
C ASP A 170 -24.21 12.61 -0.45
N ILE A 171 -23.78 11.80 0.51
CA ILE A 171 -24.32 10.48 0.79
C ILE A 171 -25.02 10.53 2.14
N ARG A 172 -26.30 10.14 2.16
CA ARG A 172 -27.18 10.25 3.32
C ARG A 172 -27.89 8.93 3.60
N ASP A 173 -28.55 8.88 4.74
CA ASP A 173 -29.40 7.75 5.10
C ASP A 173 -30.43 7.43 4.00
N GLY A 174 -30.66 6.14 3.78
CA GLY A 174 -31.48 5.65 2.67
C GLY A 174 -30.70 5.39 1.38
N PHE A 175 -29.38 5.58 1.37
CA PHE A 175 -28.52 5.17 0.26
C PHE A 175 -28.77 3.70 -0.08
N THR A 176 -29.09 3.42 -1.34
CA THR A 176 -29.57 2.10 -1.75
C THR A 176 -28.59 1.44 -2.72
N VAL A 177 -28.19 0.22 -2.38
CA VAL A 177 -27.24 -0.60 -3.15
C VAL A 177 -27.91 -1.91 -3.58
N ILE A 178 -27.67 -2.30 -4.84
CA ILE A 178 -27.99 -3.64 -5.33
C ILE A 178 -26.69 -4.36 -5.70
N ASP A 179 -26.54 -5.60 -5.27
CA ASP A 179 -25.41 -6.46 -5.61
C ASP A 179 -25.90 -7.69 -6.37
N PHE A 180 -25.59 -7.76 -7.67
CA PHE A 180 -25.97 -8.89 -8.52
C PHE A 180 -24.86 -9.94 -8.59
N GLY A 181 -25.22 -11.20 -8.40
CA GLY A 181 -24.25 -12.30 -8.35
C GLY A 181 -23.43 -12.29 -7.07
N CYS A 182 -24.08 -12.01 -5.93
CA CYS A 182 -23.36 -11.72 -4.69
C CYS A 182 -22.57 -12.93 -4.13
N GLY A 183 -22.92 -14.16 -4.53
CA GLY A 183 -22.29 -15.38 -4.02
C GLY A 183 -22.32 -15.43 -2.49
N LYS A 184 -21.24 -15.89 -1.85
CA LYS A 184 -21.09 -15.87 -0.38
C LYS A 184 -20.98 -14.46 0.22
N ALA A 185 -21.17 -13.41 -0.59
CA ALA A 185 -21.42 -12.04 -0.17
C ALA A 185 -20.31 -11.34 0.65
N TYR A 186 -19.05 -11.78 0.55
CA TYR A 186 -17.92 -11.13 1.26
C TYR A 186 -17.87 -9.61 1.04
N LEU A 187 -18.07 -9.17 -0.21
CA LEU A 187 -18.03 -7.76 -0.58
C LEU A 187 -19.31 -7.03 -0.20
N THR A 188 -20.47 -7.69 -0.27
CA THR A 188 -21.75 -7.15 0.17
C THR A 188 -21.75 -6.85 1.67
N PHE A 189 -21.25 -7.79 2.49
CA PHE A 189 -21.08 -7.58 3.93
C PHE A 189 -20.05 -6.49 4.23
N ALA A 190 -18.96 -6.44 3.47
CA ALA A 190 -17.96 -5.39 3.61
C ALA A 190 -18.54 -4.00 3.28
N LEU A 191 -19.38 -3.88 2.25
CA LEU A 191 -20.08 -2.63 1.92
C LEU A 191 -21.01 -2.20 3.04
N TYR A 192 -21.80 -3.13 3.57
CA TYR A 192 -22.69 -2.82 4.67
C TYR A 192 -21.91 -2.30 5.87
N TYR A 193 -20.83 -3.00 6.25
CA TYR A 193 -19.93 -2.59 7.32
C TYR A 193 -19.31 -1.22 7.04
N TYR A 194 -18.84 -0.97 5.83
CA TYR A 194 -18.26 0.31 5.44
C TYR A 194 -19.27 1.46 5.60
N PHE A 195 -20.46 1.35 5.03
CA PHE A 195 -21.44 2.42 5.14
C PHE A 195 -21.94 2.58 6.59
N TYR A 196 -22.30 1.50 7.25
CA TYR A 196 -22.93 1.55 8.57
C TYR A 196 -21.92 1.81 9.70
N ASN A 197 -20.83 1.03 9.77
CA ASN A 197 -19.87 1.11 10.86
C ASN A 197 -18.83 2.22 10.66
N ILE A 198 -18.33 2.42 9.43
CA ILE A 198 -17.27 3.41 9.15
C ILE A 198 -17.88 4.78 8.83
N ARG A 199 -18.77 4.86 7.82
CA ARG A 199 -19.35 6.13 7.35
C ARG A 199 -20.55 6.61 8.17
N LYS A 200 -21.10 5.77 9.05
CA LYS A 200 -22.30 6.05 9.87
C LYS A 200 -23.55 6.40 9.05
N ILE A 201 -23.74 5.70 7.93
CA ILE A 201 -24.85 5.87 7.01
C ILE A 201 -25.73 4.62 7.07
N LYS A 202 -27.05 4.82 7.24
CA LYS A 202 -28.04 3.74 7.15
C LYS A 202 -28.30 3.37 5.71
N VAL A 203 -27.39 2.55 5.16
CA VAL A 203 -27.49 1.97 3.83
C VAL A 203 -28.55 0.87 3.78
N LYS A 204 -29.23 0.73 2.64
CA LYS A 204 -30.07 -0.43 2.31
C LYS A 204 -29.39 -1.21 1.20
N ILE A 205 -29.09 -2.49 1.47
CA ILE A 205 -28.41 -3.34 0.48
C ILE A 205 -29.28 -4.56 0.19
N THR A 206 -29.50 -4.83 -1.10
CA THR A 206 -30.13 -6.08 -1.58
C THR A 206 -29.13 -6.86 -2.42
N GLY A 207 -28.74 -8.05 -1.96
CA GLY A 207 -27.93 -8.99 -2.75
C GLY A 207 -28.81 -10.01 -3.48
N LEU A 208 -28.48 -10.30 -4.73
CA LEU A 208 -29.19 -11.27 -5.58
C LEU A 208 -28.25 -12.38 -6.02
N ASP A 209 -28.73 -13.62 -5.97
CA ASP A 209 -28.02 -14.79 -6.46
C ASP A 209 -29.02 -15.88 -6.91
N LEU A 210 -28.58 -16.74 -7.83
CA LEU A 210 -29.36 -17.84 -8.37
C LEU A 210 -29.30 -19.10 -7.50
N LYS A 211 -28.48 -19.13 -6.44
CA LYS A 211 -28.32 -20.31 -5.57
C LYS A 211 -29.04 -20.08 -4.25
N LYS A 212 -30.16 -20.77 -4.05
CA LYS A 212 -30.97 -20.65 -2.82
C LYS A 212 -30.19 -20.90 -1.53
N GLU A 213 -29.33 -21.93 -1.51
CA GLU A 213 -28.48 -22.24 -0.35
C GLU A 213 -27.53 -21.09 0.03
N VAL A 214 -27.04 -20.37 -0.98
CA VAL A 214 -26.19 -19.19 -0.78
C VAL A 214 -27.00 -18.05 -0.17
N ILE A 215 -28.22 -17.83 -0.66
CA ILE A 215 -29.15 -16.83 -0.13
C ILE A 215 -29.51 -17.12 1.32
N ASP A 216 -29.83 -18.37 1.65
CA ASP A 216 -30.16 -18.80 3.01
C ASP A 216 -28.97 -18.55 3.94
N PHE A 217 -27.76 -18.97 3.55
CA PHE A 217 -26.53 -18.70 4.30
C PHE A 217 -26.30 -17.19 4.54
N CYS A 218 -26.48 -16.36 3.51
CA CYS A 218 -26.25 -14.92 3.62
C CYS A 218 -27.30 -14.25 4.52
N ASN A 219 -28.57 -14.62 4.41
CA ASN A 219 -29.63 -14.10 5.29
C ASN A 219 -29.44 -14.53 6.75
N GLU A 220 -29.04 -15.79 7.01
CA GLU A 220 -28.69 -16.21 8.37
C GLU A 220 -27.49 -15.44 8.93
N THR A 221 -26.49 -15.18 8.10
CA THR A 221 -25.30 -14.41 8.49
C THR A 221 -25.68 -12.96 8.80
N ALA A 222 -26.50 -12.32 7.96
CA ALA A 222 -27.00 -10.96 8.22
C ALA A 222 -27.81 -10.86 9.52
N LYS A 223 -28.64 -11.86 9.82
CA LYS A 223 -29.36 -11.96 11.10
C LYS A 223 -28.41 -12.07 12.29
N LYS A 224 -27.40 -12.94 12.23
CA LYS A 224 -26.40 -13.11 13.30
C LYS A 224 -25.61 -11.81 13.58
N LEU A 225 -25.43 -10.98 12.55
CA LEU A 225 -24.74 -9.70 12.63
C LEU A 225 -25.65 -8.52 13.00
N ASN A 226 -26.97 -8.73 13.14
CA ASN A 226 -27.98 -7.69 13.31
C ASN A 226 -27.96 -6.63 12.18
N PHE A 227 -27.69 -7.06 10.94
CA PHE A 227 -27.67 -6.18 9.77
C PHE A 227 -29.07 -6.06 9.17
N GLU A 228 -29.96 -5.32 9.85
CA GLU A 228 -31.40 -5.23 9.53
C GLU A 228 -31.70 -4.66 8.12
N ASN A 229 -30.81 -3.82 7.60
CA ASN A 229 -30.95 -3.20 6.28
C ASN A 229 -30.17 -3.94 5.17
N LEU A 230 -29.68 -5.15 5.46
CA LEU A 230 -29.05 -6.03 4.48
C LEU A 230 -29.94 -7.26 4.28
N ARG A 231 -30.36 -7.49 3.04
CA ARG A 231 -31.17 -8.65 2.68
C ARG A 231 -30.63 -9.32 1.42
N PHE A 232 -30.84 -10.62 1.34
CA PHE A 232 -30.49 -11.42 0.19
C PHE A 232 -31.73 -12.07 -0.41
N MET A 233 -31.85 -12.03 -1.72
CA MET A 233 -33.01 -12.53 -2.45
C MET A 233 -32.57 -13.54 -3.51
N TYR A 234 -33.32 -14.64 -3.60
CA TYR A 234 -33.21 -15.53 -4.74
C TYR A 234 -33.85 -14.84 -5.95
N GLY A 235 -33.11 -14.71 -7.04
CA GLY A 235 -33.64 -14.10 -8.25
C GLY A 235 -32.59 -13.90 -9.34
N ASP A 236 -33.07 -13.95 -10.58
CA ASP A 236 -32.29 -13.56 -11.76
C ASP A 236 -32.34 -12.04 -11.92
N ILE A 237 -31.23 -11.45 -12.37
CA ILE A 237 -31.15 -10.01 -12.67
C ILE A 237 -32.19 -9.58 -13.70
N ARG A 238 -32.55 -10.46 -14.64
CA ARG A 238 -33.52 -10.20 -15.73
C ARG A 238 -34.93 -9.96 -15.21
N ASP A 239 -35.29 -10.59 -14.09
CA ASP A 239 -36.63 -10.55 -13.52
C ASP A 239 -36.72 -9.62 -12.30
N PHE A 240 -35.62 -8.94 -11.97
CA PHE A 240 -35.55 -8.09 -10.78
C PHE A 240 -36.02 -6.66 -11.08
N GLU A 241 -37.25 -6.36 -10.66
CA GLU A 241 -37.75 -4.98 -10.63
C GLU A 241 -37.49 -4.32 -9.28
N TYR A 242 -36.70 -3.23 -9.29
CA TYR A 242 -36.55 -2.38 -8.12
C TYR A 242 -37.31 -1.07 -8.31
N LYS A 243 -38.42 -0.92 -7.58
CA LYS A 243 -39.36 0.22 -7.73
C LYS A 243 -38.86 1.53 -7.12
N ASN A 244 -37.80 1.51 -6.33
CA ASN A 244 -37.25 2.69 -5.67
C ASN A 244 -35.96 3.16 -6.35
N LYS A 245 -35.49 4.36 -6.00
CA LYS A 245 -34.20 4.86 -6.47
C LYS A 245 -33.06 3.94 -6.01
N VAL A 246 -32.14 3.63 -6.93
CA VAL A 246 -30.89 2.91 -6.67
C VAL A 246 -29.75 3.90 -6.81
N ASP A 247 -28.87 3.97 -5.82
CA ASP A 247 -27.73 4.89 -5.83
C ASP A 247 -26.42 4.21 -6.26
N MET A 248 -26.32 2.89 -6.07
CA MET A 248 -25.16 2.10 -6.47
C MET A 248 -25.57 0.68 -6.90
N ILE A 249 -24.94 0.20 -7.96
CA ILE A 249 -25.03 -1.20 -8.40
C ILE A 249 -23.63 -1.80 -8.34
N VAL A 250 -23.54 -3.01 -7.79
CA VAL A 250 -22.32 -3.81 -7.73
C VAL A 250 -22.58 -5.10 -8.50
N THR A 251 -21.63 -5.46 -9.35
CA THR A 251 -21.67 -6.73 -10.10
C THR A 251 -20.24 -7.26 -10.16
N LEU A 252 -20.00 -8.47 -9.69
CA LEU A 252 -18.73 -9.17 -9.93
C LEU A 252 -18.99 -10.45 -10.71
N HIS A 253 -18.29 -10.59 -11.84
CA HIS A 253 -18.50 -11.69 -12.78
C HIS A 253 -19.98 -11.81 -13.16
N ALA A 254 -20.52 -10.73 -13.75
CA ALA A 254 -21.83 -10.77 -14.41
C ALA A 254 -21.77 -11.62 -15.68
#